data_AF-A0AAD3HS94-F1
#
_entry.id   AF-A0AAD3HS94-F1
#
_cell.length_a   1.000
_cell.length_b   1.000
_cell.length_c   1.000
_cell.angle_alpha   90.00
_cell.angle_beta   90.00
_cell.angle_gamma   90.00
#
_symmetry.space_group_name_H-M   'P 1'
#
loop_
_entity.id
_entity.type
_entity.pdbx_description
1 polymer ?
#
loop_
_entity_poly.entity_id
_entity_poly.type
_entity_poly.pdbx_seq_one_letter_code
_entity_poly.pdbx_strand_id
1 'polypeptide(L)'
;MGPGRSLLGLPAGFNWFLILVTVIITFVVLAGCIYLLVEYQHPEDRNQAWIPKIIVVFSMSLAIWTVLMFPLDVANTQACSASISPSACKYTLPMTQLWYAVFIANLVLVFVILPFTLFMYEADSDYTCCQKVKGALLWTAGFLIFILLIIVIMYLLIGYVVYPTQQLTSGVRSMNILTNLTQVNTTCIKPLTSSTNNATAVADFQCSAFSSTFKAGSWKLRVSLPVYIMAIQSVLGWLLFLVFAGVGLFATPIDWLQQFLGRPRAVITKSEYMRRAQIIAQRAKQIANMLNMLRRGDRDRRWRSNFQKLQREVALLEDDEYQLERVFPQGEDGEVRWVLFMLGFYVLGFMSFAGFCLSIAWVAHIIAYMLPPTPLHPLLNDMFTALDSVFPLFGVAAFAAFCLYLMSVAMKGNFLMGLNFLIIKLYPMRPGATMMSSFLVNTALILVMSPAIVQFCAQAFAVYANGTSIFDVFGNQVMYLIGLKYIYNFNIFLYAMLAIVVLSSIFLALRGKRVWKRRDPMEAYSMID
;
A
#
# COMPACT_ATOMS: atom_id res chain seq x y z
N MET A 1 -1.32 56.10 1.94
CA MET A 1 -1.55 55.37 3.21
C MET A 1 -0.52 54.24 3.25
N GLY A 2 0.34 54.25 4.26
CA GLY A 2 1.71 53.72 4.19
C GLY A 2 1.87 52.19 4.20
N PRO A 3 3.05 51.69 3.77
CA PRO A 3 3.42 50.28 3.88
C PRO A 3 3.95 50.04 5.29
N GLY A 4 3.08 49.63 6.21
CA GLY A 4 3.43 49.39 7.60
C GLY A 4 2.87 48.06 8.08
N ARG A 5 3.78 47.09 8.31
CA ARG A 5 3.59 45.77 8.96
C ARG A 5 3.11 44.61 8.07
N SER A 6 4.04 44.03 7.31
CA SER A 6 3.95 42.65 6.80
C SER A 6 5.26 41.86 6.95
N LEU A 7 6.12 42.23 7.92
CA LEU A 7 7.45 41.63 8.11
C LEU A 7 7.49 40.38 9.04
N LEU A 8 6.33 39.79 9.35
CA LEU A 8 6.22 38.47 10.02
C LEU A 8 5.13 37.59 9.40
N GLY A 9 4.67 37.93 8.18
CA GLY A 9 3.83 37.03 7.41
C GLY A 9 4.71 35.94 6.82
N LEU A 10 4.51 34.69 7.24
CA LEU A 10 5.07 33.54 6.53
C LEU A 10 4.68 33.65 5.05
N PRO A 11 5.56 33.30 4.10
CA PRO A 11 5.24 33.38 2.67
C PRO A 11 3.97 32.60 2.38
N ALA A 12 3.14 33.11 1.47
CA ALA A 12 1.88 32.46 1.09
C ALA A 12 2.16 30.99 0.68
N GLY A 13 1.52 30.03 1.36
CA GLY A 13 1.73 28.58 1.19
C GLY A 13 2.67 27.91 2.21
N PHE A 14 3.37 28.66 3.08
CA PHE A 14 4.24 28.09 4.10
C PHE A 14 3.50 27.79 5.40
N ASN A 15 3.50 26.52 5.81
CA ASN A 15 2.78 25.99 6.96
C ASN A 15 3.70 25.13 7.84
N TRP A 16 4.27 25.73 8.89
CA TRP A 16 5.18 25.05 9.82
C TRP A 16 4.51 23.90 10.59
N PHE A 17 3.19 24.00 10.83
CA PHE A 17 2.43 22.99 11.56
C PHE A 17 2.42 21.65 10.81
N LEU A 18 2.40 21.68 9.48
CA LEU A 18 2.46 20.50 8.63
C LEU A 18 3.79 19.73 8.80
N ILE A 19 4.91 20.44 9.02
CA ILE A 19 6.21 19.80 9.34
C ILE A 19 6.11 19.06 10.68
N LEU A 20 5.59 19.73 11.72
CA LEU A 20 5.46 19.15 13.05
C LEU A 20 4.59 17.88 13.05
N VAL A 21 3.43 17.94 12.40
CA VAL A 21 2.53 16.78 12.24
C VAL A 21 3.24 15.64 11.50
N THR A 22 3.97 15.95 10.43
CA THR A 22 4.74 14.94 9.68
C THR A 22 5.75 14.23 10.57
N VAL A 23 6.52 14.97 11.35
CA VAL A 23 7.53 14.41 12.27
C VAL A 23 6.86 13.50 13.31
N ILE A 24 5.77 13.95 13.94
CA ILE A 24 5.04 13.14 14.93
C ILE A 24 4.53 11.84 14.30
N ILE A 25 3.88 11.92 13.14
CA ILE A 25 3.35 10.76 12.43
C ILE A 25 4.48 9.79 12.06
N THR A 26 5.64 10.27 11.63
CA THR A 26 6.77 9.38 11.31
C THR A 26 7.22 8.54 12.51
N PHE A 27 7.30 9.14 13.70
CA PHE A 27 7.64 8.41 14.93
C PHE A 27 6.54 7.44 15.37
N VAL A 28 5.26 7.82 15.22
CA VAL A 28 4.13 6.94 15.55
C VAL A 28 4.12 5.70 14.64
N VAL A 29 4.34 5.88 13.34
CA VAL A 29 4.44 4.76 12.39
C VAL A 29 5.61 3.85 12.73
N LEU A 30 6.77 4.42 13.06
CA LEU A 30 7.96 3.65 13.44
C LEU A 30 7.71 2.82 14.71
N ALA A 31 7.09 3.42 15.74
CA ALA A 31 6.68 2.71 16.95
C ALA A 31 5.69 1.58 16.65
N GLY A 32 4.72 1.82 15.76
CA GLY A 32 3.78 0.80 15.30
C GLY A 32 4.47 -0.37 14.56
N CYS A 33 5.47 -0.09 13.72
CA CYS A 33 6.25 -1.14 13.05
C CYS A 33 7.13 -1.94 14.02
N ILE A 34 7.72 -1.30 15.03
CA ILE A 34 8.43 -2.00 16.11
C ILE A 34 7.47 -2.92 16.86
N TYR A 35 6.28 -2.42 17.22
CA TYR A 35 5.26 -3.23 17.88
C TYR A 35 4.86 -4.46 17.06
N LEU A 36 4.63 -4.28 15.74
CA LEU A 36 4.33 -5.40 14.84
C LEU A 36 5.47 -6.42 14.78
N LEU A 37 6.73 -5.97 14.77
CA LEU A 37 7.87 -6.89 14.82
C LEU A 37 7.88 -7.68 16.12
N VAL A 38 7.68 -7.01 17.26
CA VAL A 38 7.72 -7.66 18.59
C VAL A 38 6.60 -8.69 18.75
N GLU A 39 5.41 -8.40 18.23
CA GLU A 39 4.24 -9.28 18.32
C GLU A 39 4.35 -10.51 17.42
N TYR A 40 4.95 -10.39 16.24
CA TYR A 40 4.99 -11.47 15.26
C TYR A 40 6.29 -12.28 15.26
N GLN A 41 7.42 -11.73 15.73
CA GLN A 41 8.72 -12.42 15.72
C GLN A 41 8.69 -13.72 16.54
N HIS A 42 9.43 -14.73 16.06
CA HIS A 42 9.66 -15.98 16.79
C HIS A 42 10.53 -15.75 18.05
N PRO A 43 10.27 -16.45 19.18
CA PRO A 43 11.05 -16.28 20.41
C PRO A 43 12.53 -16.67 20.27
N GLU A 44 12.86 -17.64 19.42
CA GLU A 44 14.26 -18.02 19.16
C GLU A 44 15.07 -16.86 18.54
N ASP A 45 14.41 -16.01 17.75
CA ASP A 45 15.04 -14.87 17.10
C ASP A 45 15.07 -13.63 18.01
N ARG A 46 14.51 -13.65 19.23
CA ARG A 46 14.30 -12.45 20.07
C ARG A 46 15.59 -11.64 20.31
N ASN A 47 16.70 -12.31 20.61
CA ASN A 47 17.99 -11.66 20.89
C ASN A 47 19.01 -11.79 19.76
N GLN A 48 18.65 -12.42 18.63
CA GLN A 48 19.54 -12.67 17.50
C GLN A 48 19.12 -11.85 16.27
N ALA A 49 19.98 -11.80 15.23
CA ALA A 49 19.69 -11.22 13.92
C ALA A 49 19.17 -9.76 13.90
N TRP A 50 19.93 -8.82 14.48
CA TRP A 50 19.52 -7.40 14.58
C TRP A 50 19.44 -6.68 13.22
N ILE A 51 20.31 -7.04 12.26
CA ILE A 51 20.35 -6.42 10.92
C ILE A 51 19.02 -6.65 10.15
N PRO A 52 18.53 -7.90 9.98
CA PRO A 52 17.21 -8.14 9.42
C PRO A 52 16.08 -7.37 10.11
N LYS A 53 16.10 -7.25 11.44
CA LYS A 53 15.04 -6.55 12.20
C LYS A 53 14.98 -5.07 11.88
N ILE A 54 16.13 -4.38 11.85
CA ILE A 54 16.20 -2.95 11.51
C ILE A 54 15.67 -2.72 10.09
N ILE A 55 16.07 -3.58 9.15
CA ILE A 55 15.68 -3.45 7.74
C ILE A 55 14.20 -3.74 7.54
N VAL A 56 13.65 -4.72 8.26
CA VAL A 56 12.21 -4.99 8.29
C VAL A 56 11.43 -3.78 8.80
N VAL A 57 11.80 -3.23 9.96
CA VAL A 57 11.09 -2.08 10.57
C VAL A 57 11.16 -0.88 9.65
N PHE A 58 12.33 -0.58 9.09
CA PHE A 58 12.50 0.53 8.16
C PHE A 58 11.71 0.34 6.87
N SER A 59 11.75 -0.85 6.27
CA SER A 59 11.01 -1.15 5.03
C SER A 59 9.50 -1.08 5.23
N MET A 60 9.00 -1.61 6.35
CA MET A 60 7.58 -1.56 6.66
C MET A 60 7.12 -0.14 6.99
N SER A 61 7.95 0.65 7.69
CA SER A 61 7.69 2.06 7.94
C SER A 61 7.65 2.85 6.64
N LEU A 62 8.61 2.62 5.73
CA LEU A 62 8.63 3.26 4.42
C LEU A 62 7.38 2.96 3.62
N ALA A 63 6.89 1.70 3.63
CA ALA A 63 5.67 1.33 2.92
C ALA A 63 4.41 2.03 3.46
N ILE A 64 4.35 2.32 4.76
CA ILE A 64 3.26 3.11 5.35
C ILE A 64 3.45 4.60 5.03
N TRP A 65 4.69 5.11 5.14
CA TRP A 65 5.02 6.49 4.81
C TRP A 65 4.73 6.83 3.36
N THR A 66 5.00 5.93 2.40
CA THR A 66 4.69 6.15 0.98
C THR A 66 3.19 6.41 0.77
N VAL A 67 2.32 5.72 1.51
CA VAL A 67 0.87 5.90 1.43
C VAL A 67 0.42 7.17 2.14
N LEU A 68 0.95 7.45 3.34
CA LEU A 68 0.65 8.67 4.10
C LEU A 68 1.20 9.96 3.49
N MET A 69 2.22 9.83 2.65
CA MET A 69 2.79 10.94 1.90
C MET A 69 1.79 11.54 0.91
N PHE A 70 0.76 10.79 0.49
CA PHE A 70 -0.26 11.32 -0.42
C PHE A 70 -1.20 12.34 0.25
N PRO A 71 -1.84 12.05 1.40
CA PRO A 71 -2.53 13.08 2.18
C PRO A 71 -1.63 14.28 2.53
N LEU A 72 -0.34 14.04 2.78
CA LEU A 72 0.63 15.11 3.01
C LEU A 72 0.81 16.02 1.78
N ASP A 73 0.81 15.45 0.57
CA ASP A 73 0.87 16.21 -0.70
C ASP A 73 -0.36 17.11 -0.84
N VAL A 74 -1.55 16.55 -0.60
CA VAL A 74 -2.81 17.31 -0.64
C VAL A 74 -2.79 18.46 0.38
N ALA A 75 -2.38 18.19 1.62
CA ALA A 75 -2.31 19.23 2.65
C ALA A 75 -1.31 20.34 2.29
N ASN A 76 -0.20 19.99 1.65
CA ASN A 76 0.81 20.94 1.23
C ASN A 76 0.31 21.80 0.05
N THR A 77 -0.44 21.24 -0.90
CA THR A 77 -1.02 22.03 -2.01
C THR A 77 -2.15 22.95 -1.55
N GLN A 78 -3.00 22.47 -0.64
CA GLN A 78 -4.11 23.24 -0.04
C GLN A 78 -3.65 24.35 0.91
N ALA A 79 -2.39 24.35 1.37
CA ALA A 79 -1.83 25.44 2.16
C ALA A 79 -1.76 26.77 1.36
N CYS A 80 -1.85 26.71 0.04
CA CYS A 80 -1.92 27.89 -0.81
C CYS A 80 -3.36 28.38 -1.01
N SER A 81 -3.57 29.70 -1.04
CA SER A 81 -4.90 30.27 -1.34
C SER A 81 -5.32 30.00 -2.78
N ALA A 82 -6.58 29.60 -2.99
CA ALA A 82 -7.15 29.28 -4.30
C ALA A 82 -7.10 30.41 -5.35
N SER A 83 -6.84 31.66 -4.95
CA SER A 83 -6.69 32.81 -5.84
C SER A 83 -5.30 32.96 -6.47
N ILE A 84 -4.32 32.14 -6.06
CA ILE A 84 -2.94 32.20 -6.54
C ILE A 84 -2.65 30.94 -7.35
N SER A 85 -2.02 31.10 -8.52
CA SER A 85 -1.60 29.95 -9.32
C SER A 85 -0.59 29.09 -8.54
N PRO A 86 -0.67 27.75 -8.60
CA PRO A 86 0.25 26.84 -7.88
C PRO A 86 1.74 27.13 -8.12
N SER A 87 2.10 27.59 -9.32
CA SER A 87 3.46 27.97 -9.71
C SER A 87 4.01 29.23 -9.04
N ALA A 88 3.15 30.08 -8.48
CA ALA A 88 3.52 31.29 -7.76
C ALA A 88 3.59 31.08 -6.24
N CYS A 89 3.18 29.90 -5.76
CA CYS A 89 3.17 29.58 -4.34
C CYS A 89 4.49 28.98 -3.88
N LYS A 90 4.95 29.39 -2.69
CA LYS A 90 6.15 28.80 -2.08
C LYS A 90 5.73 27.76 -1.04
N TYR A 91 5.62 26.52 -1.49
CA TYR A 91 5.27 25.38 -0.64
C TYR A 91 6.31 25.10 0.44
N THR A 92 5.85 24.48 1.52
CA THR A 92 6.69 24.14 2.69
C THR A 92 7.60 22.96 2.39
N LEU A 93 7.06 21.94 1.72
CA LEU A 93 7.77 20.70 1.39
C LEU A 93 7.93 20.56 -0.12
N PRO A 94 9.14 20.20 -0.62
CA PRO A 94 9.36 19.92 -2.03
C PRO A 94 8.82 18.52 -2.39
N MET A 95 7.51 18.41 -2.55
CA MET A 95 6.83 17.12 -2.72
C MET A 95 7.31 16.31 -3.92
N THR A 96 7.61 16.94 -5.06
CA THR A 96 8.17 16.24 -6.24
C THR A 96 9.48 15.52 -5.93
N GLN A 97 10.40 16.18 -5.22
CA GLN A 97 11.70 15.62 -4.84
C GLN A 97 11.53 14.50 -3.80
N LEU A 98 10.65 14.71 -2.83
CA LEU A 98 10.34 13.69 -1.83
C LEU A 98 9.75 12.44 -2.48
N TRP A 99 8.87 12.60 -3.49
CA TRP A 99 8.25 11.47 -4.17
C TRP A 99 9.31 10.66 -4.92
N TYR A 100 10.22 11.33 -5.64
CA TYR A 100 11.34 10.65 -6.28
C TYR A 100 12.24 9.95 -5.27
N ALA A 101 12.57 10.59 -4.15
CA ALA A 101 13.40 9.98 -3.11
C ALA A 101 12.75 8.73 -2.52
N VAL A 102 11.46 8.78 -2.19
CA VAL A 102 10.72 7.68 -1.57
C VAL A 102 10.56 6.50 -2.54
N PHE A 103 10.24 6.75 -3.81
CA PHE A 103 10.12 5.68 -4.80
C PHE A 103 11.47 5.04 -5.14
N ILE A 104 12.55 5.84 -5.25
CA ILE A 104 13.90 5.31 -5.43
C ILE A 104 14.32 4.48 -4.20
N ALA A 105 14.05 4.96 -2.98
CA ALA A 105 14.32 4.22 -1.76
C ALA A 105 13.54 2.88 -1.71
N ASN A 106 12.27 2.89 -2.14
CA ASN A 106 11.46 1.68 -2.25
C ASN A 106 12.08 0.69 -3.25
N LEU A 107 12.50 1.14 -4.45
CA LEU A 107 13.18 0.28 -5.42
C LEU A 107 14.47 -0.33 -4.86
N VAL A 108 15.32 0.48 -4.22
CA VAL A 108 16.58 0.00 -3.62
C VAL A 108 16.31 -1.01 -2.50
N LEU A 109 15.31 -0.78 -1.65
CA LEU A 109 14.96 -1.70 -0.59
C LEU A 109 14.42 -3.03 -1.14
N VAL A 110 13.50 -2.99 -2.11
CA VAL A 110 12.88 -4.18 -2.69
C VAL A 110 13.87 -5.05 -3.46
N PHE A 111 14.71 -4.45 -4.30
CA PHE A 111 15.55 -5.23 -5.23
C PHE A 111 17.00 -5.39 -4.79
N VAL A 112 17.47 -4.61 -3.81
CA VAL A 112 18.86 -4.66 -3.34
C VAL A 112 18.92 -5.10 -1.88
N ILE A 113 18.36 -4.31 -0.97
CA ILE A 113 18.58 -4.50 0.48
C ILE A 113 17.83 -5.71 1.01
N LEU A 114 16.54 -5.89 0.69
CA LEU A 114 15.75 -7.02 1.18
C LEU A 114 16.29 -8.37 0.65
N PRO A 115 16.55 -8.54 -0.66
CA PRO A 115 17.17 -9.76 -1.18
C PRO A 115 18.55 -10.01 -0.56
N PHE A 116 19.37 -8.97 -0.38
CA PHE A 116 20.66 -9.07 0.30
C PHE A 116 20.52 -9.62 1.72
N THR A 117 19.62 -9.05 2.51
CA THR A 117 19.39 -9.50 3.88
C THR A 117 18.83 -10.91 3.94
N LEU A 118 17.97 -11.29 3.00
CA LEU A 118 17.39 -12.61 2.93
C LEU A 118 18.47 -13.66 2.65
N PHE A 119 19.30 -13.45 1.62
CA PHE A 119 20.40 -14.37 1.33
C PHE A 119 21.46 -14.40 2.44
N MET A 120 21.71 -13.27 3.10
CA MET A 120 22.62 -13.21 4.25
C MET A 120 22.06 -13.99 5.45
N TYR A 121 20.75 -13.94 5.67
CA TYR A 121 20.07 -14.65 6.77
C TYR A 121 19.94 -16.15 6.50
N GLU A 122 19.65 -16.54 5.26
CA GLU A 122 19.55 -17.95 4.85
C GLU A 122 20.92 -18.63 4.63
N ALA A 123 22.01 -17.86 4.64
CA ALA A 123 23.35 -18.41 4.53
C ALA A 123 23.68 -19.32 5.72
N ASP A 124 24.26 -20.49 5.42
CA ASP A 124 24.55 -21.56 6.36
C ASP A 124 25.20 -21.06 7.66
N SER A 125 24.77 -21.60 8.81
CA SER A 125 25.24 -21.18 10.13
C SER A 125 26.75 -21.30 10.27
N ASP A 126 27.35 -22.25 9.54
CA ASP A 126 28.75 -22.64 9.63
C ASP A 126 29.70 -21.69 8.85
N TYR A 127 29.16 -20.79 8.03
CA TYR A 127 29.98 -19.80 7.32
C TYR A 127 30.44 -18.65 8.21
N THR A 128 31.69 -18.22 8.01
CA THR A 128 32.19 -16.97 8.61
C THR A 128 31.42 -15.75 8.07
N CYS A 129 31.33 -14.68 8.86
CA CYS A 129 30.60 -13.45 8.47
C CYS A 129 31.02 -12.92 7.08
N CYS A 130 32.33 -12.95 6.78
CA CYS A 130 32.85 -12.51 5.48
C CYS A 130 32.39 -13.40 4.32
N GLN A 131 32.31 -14.72 4.53
CA GLN A 131 31.79 -15.66 3.53
C GLN A 131 30.29 -15.45 3.28
N LYS A 132 29.50 -15.21 4.35
CA LYS A 132 28.07 -14.90 4.24
C LYS A 132 27.83 -13.64 3.41
N VAL A 133 28.56 -12.56 3.70
CA VAL A 133 28.43 -11.29 2.98
C VAL A 133 28.86 -11.44 1.51
N LYS A 134 29.96 -12.13 1.23
CA LYS A 134 30.41 -12.38 -0.16
C LYS A 134 29.40 -13.21 -0.95
N GLY A 135 28.88 -14.28 -0.35
CA GLY A 135 27.84 -15.12 -0.97
C GLY A 135 26.57 -14.33 -1.27
N ALA A 136 26.06 -13.58 -0.27
CA ALA A 136 24.88 -12.75 -0.43
C ALA A 136 25.08 -11.65 -1.48
N LEU A 137 26.25 -11.00 -1.52
CA LEU A 137 26.59 -9.99 -2.54
C LEU A 137 26.61 -10.58 -3.95
N LEU A 138 27.14 -11.79 -4.13
CA LEU A 138 27.21 -12.41 -5.46
C LEU A 138 25.81 -12.75 -5.99
N TRP A 139 24.97 -13.37 -5.15
CA TRP A 139 23.58 -13.69 -5.52
C TRP A 139 22.74 -12.45 -5.80
N THR A 140 22.88 -11.41 -4.97
CA THR A 140 22.17 -10.14 -5.19
C THR A 140 22.66 -9.40 -6.43
N ALA A 141 23.97 -9.40 -6.70
CA ALA A 141 24.50 -8.79 -7.92
C ALA A 141 23.95 -9.49 -9.17
N GLY A 142 23.90 -10.82 -9.18
CA GLY A 142 23.28 -11.58 -10.27
C GLY A 142 21.81 -11.22 -10.50
N PHE A 143 21.02 -11.15 -9.42
CA PHE A 143 19.62 -10.73 -9.47
C PHE A 143 19.45 -9.28 -9.95
N LEU A 144 20.30 -8.36 -9.48
CA LEU A 144 20.25 -6.95 -9.84
C LEU A 144 20.59 -6.74 -11.32
N ILE A 145 21.62 -7.41 -11.85
CA ILE A 145 21.98 -7.35 -13.27
C ILE A 145 20.79 -7.77 -14.14
N PHE A 146 20.14 -8.88 -13.77
CA PHE A 146 18.97 -9.37 -14.49
C PHE A 146 17.82 -8.35 -14.52
N ILE A 147 17.49 -7.75 -13.37
CA ILE A 147 16.40 -6.77 -13.28
C ILE A 147 16.74 -5.46 -13.98
N LEU A 148 17.97 -4.95 -13.82
CA LEU A 148 18.41 -3.72 -14.45
C LEU A 148 18.38 -3.87 -15.97
N LEU A 149 18.83 -5.01 -16.49
CA LEU A 149 18.76 -5.31 -17.92
C LEU A 149 17.32 -5.28 -18.45
N ILE A 150 16.36 -5.86 -17.71
CA ILE A 150 14.94 -5.80 -18.08
C ILE A 150 14.42 -4.36 -18.08
N ILE A 151 14.70 -3.58 -17.03
CA ILE A 151 14.23 -2.20 -16.90
C ILE A 151 14.81 -1.32 -18.01
N VAL A 152 16.10 -1.45 -18.32
CA VAL A 152 16.77 -0.65 -19.36
C VAL A 152 16.23 -0.98 -20.74
N ILE A 153 16.08 -2.26 -21.08
CA ILE A 153 15.51 -2.68 -22.38
C ILE A 153 14.08 -2.13 -22.52
N MET A 154 13.26 -2.27 -21.48
CA MET A 154 11.88 -1.78 -21.49
C MET A 154 11.82 -0.25 -21.60
N TYR A 155 12.72 0.48 -20.93
CA TYR A 155 12.80 1.94 -21.04
C TYR A 155 13.17 2.41 -22.44
N LEU A 156 14.15 1.76 -23.08
CA LEU A 156 14.59 2.12 -24.42
C LEU A 156 13.50 1.88 -25.48
N LEU A 157 12.72 0.81 -25.34
CA LEU A 157 11.68 0.43 -26.30
C LEU A 157 10.35 1.17 -26.07
N ILE A 158 9.90 1.30 -24.82
CA ILE A 158 8.51 1.66 -24.47
C ILE A 158 8.45 2.90 -23.53
N GLY A 159 9.58 3.54 -23.23
CA GLY A 159 9.66 4.74 -22.36
C GLY A 159 9.14 6.04 -22.98
N TYR A 160 8.11 5.98 -23.82
CA TYR A 160 7.49 7.14 -24.46
C TYR A 160 6.04 7.28 -24.03
N VAL A 161 5.58 8.52 -23.93
CA VAL A 161 4.17 8.89 -23.69
C VAL A 161 3.59 9.49 -24.95
N VAL A 162 2.33 9.14 -25.24
CA VAL A 162 1.60 9.63 -26.42
C VAL A 162 0.35 10.37 -25.97
N TYR A 163 0.42 11.69 -26.02
CA TYR A 163 -0.70 12.57 -25.71
C TYR A 163 -1.62 12.72 -26.91
N PRO A 164 -2.94 12.48 -26.76
CA PRO A 164 -3.92 12.92 -27.75
C PRO A 164 -4.03 14.44 -27.68
N THR A 165 -3.67 15.14 -28.74
CA THR A 165 -3.68 16.61 -28.79
C THR A 165 -4.62 17.09 -29.88
N GLN A 166 -5.34 18.17 -29.63
CA GLN A 166 -6.06 18.88 -30.68
C GLN A 166 -5.09 19.85 -31.35
N GLN A 167 -4.88 19.69 -32.66
CA GLN A 167 -4.03 20.61 -33.42
C GLN A 167 -4.83 21.84 -33.79
N LEU A 168 -4.47 22.96 -33.18
CA LEU A 168 -5.01 24.27 -33.52
C LEU A 168 -3.96 25.04 -34.32
N THR A 169 -4.41 25.72 -35.36
CA THR A 169 -3.57 26.56 -36.21
C THR A 169 -4.11 27.97 -36.15
N SER A 170 -3.26 28.93 -35.80
CA SER A 170 -3.60 30.35 -35.84
C SER A 170 -2.62 31.08 -36.73
N GLY A 171 -3.13 32.02 -37.53
CA GLY A 171 -2.29 32.93 -38.30
C GLY A 171 -1.58 33.94 -37.40
N VAL A 172 -0.49 34.50 -37.91
CA VAL A 172 0.19 35.64 -37.29
C VAL A 172 -0.29 36.94 -37.91
N ARG A 173 -0.50 37.98 -37.09
CA ARG A 173 -0.82 39.36 -37.53
C ARG A 173 0.14 40.34 -36.85
N SER A 174 0.44 41.45 -37.52
CA SER A 174 1.27 42.51 -36.97
C SER A 174 0.60 43.19 -35.77
N MET A 175 1.37 43.45 -34.71
CA MET A 175 0.90 44.13 -33.49
C MET A 175 0.33 45.54 -33.74
N ASN A 176 0.69 46.18 -34.86
CA ASN A 176 0.24 47.52 -35.25
C ASN A 176 -1.29 47.65 -35.49
N ILE A 177 -2.03 46.53 -35.54
CA ILE A 177 -3.49 46.50 -35.72
C ILE A 177 -4.22 46.62 -34.36
N LEU A 178 -3.54 46.43 -33.22
CA LEU A 178 -4.15 46.56 -31.88
C LEU A 178 -4.76 47.93 -31.62
N THR A 179 -4.22 49.00 -32.21
CA THR A 179 -4.74 50.37 -32.03
C THR A 179 -6.10 50.59 -32.69
N ASN A 180 -6.48 49.74 -33.66
CA ASN A 180 -7.76 49.82 -34.37
C ASN A 180 -8.76 48.73 -33.95
N LEU A 181 -8.41 47.89 -32.98
CA LEU A 181 -9.29 46.85 -32.44
C LEU A 181 -10.23 47.46 -31.38
N THR A 182 -11.29 48.12 -31.83
CA THR A 182 -12.35 48.68 -30.96
C THR A 182 -13.35 47.63 -30.47
N GLN A 183 -13.27 46.40 -30.97
CA GLN A 183 -14.04 45.25 -30.49
C GLN A 183 -13.10 44.11 -30.15
N VAL A 184 -13.30 43.52 -28.98
CA VAL A 184 -12.72 42.24 -28.56
C VAL A 184 -13.19 41.20 -29.58
N ASN A 185 -12.43 41.05 -30.65
CA ASN A 185 -12.76 40.11 -31.70
C ASN A 185 -12.48 38.72 -31.12
N THR A 186 -13.54 38.05 -30.64
CA THR A 186 -13.50 36.67 -30.11
C THR A 186 -13.20 35.63 -31.19
N THR A 187 -12.99 36.09 -32.43
CA THR A 187 -12.64 35.26 -33.56
C THR A 187 -11.11 35.18 -33.69
N CYS A 188 -10.62 33.96 -33.75
CA CYS A 188 -9.21 33.70 -33.82
C CYS A 188 -8.63 34.13 -35.19
N ILE A 189 -7.32 34.41 -35.24
CA ILE A 189 -6.66 34.91 -36.46
C ILE A 189 -6.59 33.78 -37.49
N LYS A 190 -7.32 33.94 -38.61
CA LYS A 190 -7.25 33.00 -39.73
C LYS A 190 -5.86 33.06 -40.37
N PRO A 191 -5.19 31.93 -40.64
CA PRO A 191 -4.00 31.91 -41.47
C PRO A 191 -4.39 32.28 -42.90
N LEU A 192 -3.72 33.30 -43.46
CA LEU A 192 -3.91 33.81 -44.81
C LEU A 192 -2.77 33.28 -45.69
N THR A 193 -3.08 32.88 -46.93
CA THR A 193 -2.07 32.46 -47.93
C THR A 193 -1.29 33.63 -48.54
N SER A 194 -1.76 34.88 -48.36
CA SER A 194 -1.11 36.09 -48.86
C SER A 194 -1.17 37.24 -47.85
N SER A 195 -0.15 38.09 -47.86
CA SER A 195 -0.04 39.28 -46.99
C SER A 195 -0.89 40.48 -47.47
N THR A 196 -1.56 40.36 -48.61
CA THR A 196 -2.27 41.46 -49.30
C THR A 196 -3.78 41.20 -49.38
N ASN A 197 -4.54 42.23 -49.73
CA ASN A 197 -6.02 42.33 -49.66
C ASN A 197 -6.81 41.19 -50.31
N ASN A 198 -6.18 40.33 -51.13
CA ASN A 198 -6.78 39.13 -51.73
C ASN A 198 -6.24 37.87 -51.05
N ALA A 199 -6.48 37.74 -49.76
CA ALA A 199 -6.06 36.58 -49.01
C ALA A 199 -7.19 35.57 -48.89
N THR A 200 -6.96 34.37 -49.44
CA THR A 200 -7.85 33.24 -49.27
C THR A 200 -7.54 32.54 -47.94
N ALA A 201 -8.59 32.14 -47.22
CA ALA A 201 -8.44 31.32 -46.03
C ALA A 201 -7.82 29.97 -46.44
N VAL A 202 -6.80 29.52 -45.72
CA VAL A 202 -6.23 28.18 -45.91
C VAL A 202 -7.32 27.13 -45.71
N ALA A 203 -7.52 26.21 -46.65
CA ALA A 203 -8.45 25.09 -46.46
C ALA A 203 -8.03 24.25 -45.24
N ASP A 204 -8.99 23.71 -44.48
CA ASP A 204 -8.76 22.96 -43.23
C ASP A 204 -8.16 23.74 -42.04
N PHE A 205 -8.37 25.05 -41.97
CA PHE A 205 -7.97 25.83 -40.78
C PHE A 205 -8.92 25.59 -39.60
N GLN A 206 -8.37 25.10 -38.49
CA GLN A 206 -9.08 24.86 -37.22
C GLN A 206 -8.44 25.69 -36.12
N CYS A 207 -9.23 26.56 -35.52
CA CYS A 207 -8.72 27.66 -34.70
C CYS A 207 -9.62 27.92 -33.48
N SER A 208 -10.71 27.15 -33.35
CA SER A 208 -11.50 26.96 -32.13
C SER A 208 -11.25 25.55 -31.59
N ALA A 209 -11.04 25.41 -30.29
CA ALA A 209 -10.98 24.11 -29.62
C ALA A 209 -12.37 23.45 -29.44
N PHE A 210 -13.44 24.23 -29.62
CA PHE A 210 -14.82 23.81 -29.38
C PHE A 210 -15.58 23.43 -30.66
N SER A 211 -14.96 23.53 -31.84
CA SER A 211 -15.58 23.07 -33.10
C SER A 211 -15.57 21.55 -33.18
N SER A 212 -16.62 20.96 -33.77
CA SER A 212 -16.71 19.51 -34.01
C SER A 212 -15.74 18.98 -35.08
N THR A 213 -14.97 19.87 -35.72
CA THR A 213 -14.11 19.58 -36.88
C THR A 213 -12.61 19.70 -36.58
N PHE A 214 -12.18 19.60 -35.31
CA PHE A 214 -10.77 19.70 -34.96
C PHE A 214 -9.91 18.56 -35.55
N LYS A 215 -8.66 18.86 -35.90
CA LYS A 215 -7.68 17.85 -36.33
C LYS A 215 -7.05 17.18 -35.12
N ALA A 216 -7.37 15.91 -34.90
CA ALA A 216 -6.72 15.11 -33.87
C ALA A 216 -5.27 14.80 -34.28
N GLY A 217 -4.34 15.12 -33.39
CA GLY A 217 -2.92 14.79 -33.50
C GLY A 217 -2.45 13.95 -32.31
N SER A 218 -1.25 13.39 -32.41
CA SER A 218 -0.60 12.75 -31.28
C SER A 218 0.77 13.39 -31.04
N TRP A 219 1.04 13.76 -29.80
CA TRP A 219 2.34 14.30 -29.40
C TRP A 219 3.10 13.24 -28.61
N LYS A 220 4.29 12.87 -29.10
CA LYS A 220 5.13 11.84 -28.48
C LYS A 220 6.26 12.51 -27.70
N LEU A 221 6.38 12.19 -26.42
CA LEU A 221 7.43 12.70 -25.54
C LEU A 221 8.12 11.53 -24.82
N ARG A 222 9.45 11.60 -24.66
CA ARG A 222 10.18 10.63 -23.85
C ARG A 222 10.02 10.96 -22.36
N VAL A 223 9.71 9.95 -21.56
CA VAL A 223 9.50 10.10 -20.11
C VAL A 223 10.84 10.13 -19.39
N SER A 224 10.91 10.90 -18.31
CA SER A 224 12.08 10.87 -17.42
C SER A 224 12.25 9.48 -16.79
N LEU A 225 13.50 9.07 -16.59
CA LEU A 225 13.81 7.75 -16.03
C LEU A 225 13.14 7.52 -14.65
N PRO A 226 13.14 8.49 -13.70
CA PRO A 226 12.45 8.30 -12.42
C PRO A 226 10.95 8.03 -12.57
N VAL A 227 10.25 8.76 -13.43
CA VAL A 227 8.80 8.55 -13.63
C VAL A 227 8.53 7.19 -14.29
N TYR A 228 9.40 6.74 -15.20
CA TYR A 228 9.28 5.42 -15.78
C TYR A 228 9.45 4.30 -14.75
N ILE A 229 10.40 4.46 -13.81
CA ILE A 229 10.56 3.54 -12.67
C ILE A 229 9.29 3.51 -11.81
N MET A 230 8.73 4.68 -11.47
CA MET A 230 7.49 4.77 -10.69
C MET A 230 6.34 4.04 -11.40
N ALA A 231 6.25 4.15 -12.73
CA ALA A 231 5.25 3.45 -13.53
C ALA A 231 5.39 1.93 -13.43
N ILE A 232 6.57 1.37 -13.72
CA ILE A 232 6.80 -0.09 -13.65
C ILE A 232 6.53 -0.62 -12.24
N GLN A 233 7.04 0.08 -11.22
CA GLN A 233 6.88 -0.34 -9.84
C GLN A 233 5.41 -0.34 -9.42
N SER A 234 4.61 0.64 -9.87
CA SER A 234 3.17 0.63 -9.65
C SER A 234 2.47 -0.56 -10.33
N VAL A 235 2.89 -0.94 -11.54
CA VAL A 235 2.33 -2.10 -12.27
C VAL A 235 2.65 -3.41 -11.56
N LEU A 236 3.90 -3.59 -11.11
CA LEU A 236 4.31 -4.74 -10.31
C LEU A 236 3.53 -4.80 -8.99
N GLY A 237 3.36 -3.65 -8.33
CA GLY A 237 2.55 -3.52 -7.13
C GLY A 237 1.09 -3.88 -7.37
N TRP A 238 0.52 -3.50 -8.51
CA TRP A 238 -0.89 -3.76 -8.85
C TRP A 238 -1.21 -5.25 -8.90
N LEU A 239 -0.30 -6.07 -9.44
CA LEU A 239 -0.47 -7.53 -9.50
C LEU A 239 -0.66 -8.16 -8.11
N LEU A 240 0.05 -7.65 -7.10
CA LEU A 240 -0.08 -8.10 -5.72
C LEU A 240 -1.27 -7.43 -5.02
N PHE A 241 -1.43 -6.12 -5.23
CA PHE A 241 -2.46 -5.30 -4.60
C PHE A 241 -3.87 -5.77 -4.97
N LEU A 242 -4.15 -6.08 -6.24
CA LEU A 242 -5.48 -6.54 -6.67
C LEU A 242 -5.90 -7.83 -5.96
N VAL A 243 -4.95 -8.73 -5.66
CA VAL A 243 -5.21 -10.00 -4.98
C VAL A 243 -5.34 -9.76 -3.47
N PHE A 244 -4.35 -9.14 -2.85
CA PHE A 244 -4.30 -8.99 -1.40
C PHE A 244 -5.33 -7.99 -0.88
N ALA A 245 -5.49 -6.84 -1.52
CA ALA A 245 -6.53 -5.89 -1.14
C ALA A 245 -7.93 -6.42 -1.48
N GLY A 246 -8.07 -7.14 -2.59
CA GLY A 246 -9.32 -7.80 -2.97
C GLY A 246 -9.82 -8.76 -1.91
N VAL A 247 -8.94 -9.64 -1.39
CA VAL A 247 -9.28 -10.55 -0.29
C VAL A 247 -9.41 -9.81 1.05
N GLY A 248 -8.52 -8.85 1.30
CA GLY A 248 -8.43 -8.15 2.58
C GLY A 248 -9.64 -7.26 2.90
N LEU A 249 -10.29 -6.67 1.88
CA LEU A 249 -11.26 -5.58 2.06
C LEU A 249 -12.36 -5.95 3.05
N PHE A 250 -13.02 -7.09 2.85
CA PHE A 250 -14.00 -7.62 3.80
C PHE A 250 -13.41 -8.60 4.82
N ALA A 251 -12.27 -9.23 4.54
CA ALA A 251 -11.64 -10.13 5.52
C ALA A 251 -11.21 -9.41 6.79
N THR A 252 -10.75 -8.15 6.68
CA THR A 252 -10.28 -7.36 7.83
C THR A 252 -11.37 -7.05 8.86
N PRO A 253 -12.51 -6.41 8.50
CA PRO A 253 -13.55 -6.14 9.48
C PRO A 253 -14.18 -7.45 10.00
N ILE A 254 -14.28 -8.49 9.18
CA ILE A 254 -14.78 -9.80 9.61
C ILE A 254 -13.86 -10.44 10.65
N ASP A 255 -12.54 -10.41 10.44
CA ASP A 255 -11.58 -10.99 11.39
C ASP A 255 -11.60 -10.22 12.72
N TRP A 256 -11.64 -8.88 12.68
CA TRP A 256 -11.81 -8.06 13.89
C TRP A 256 -13.13 -8.36 14.61
N LEU A 257 -14.22 -8.56 13.88
CA LEU A 257 -15.52 -8.95 14.46
C LEU A 257 -15.43 -10.31 15.16
N GLN A 258 -14.82 -11.29 14.49
CA GLN A 258 -14.68 -12.65 15.00
C GLN A 258 -13.82 -12.66 16.26
N GLN A 259 -12.73 -11.88 16.30
CA GLN A 259 -11.91 -11.72 17.50
C GLN A 259 -12.68 -11.07 18.65
N PHE A 260 -13.52 -10.06 18.37
CA PHE A 260 -14.36 -9.44 19.40
C PHE A 260 -15.46 -10.37 19.94
N LEU A 261 -16.15 -11.10 19.05
CA LEU A 261 -17.20 -12.04 19.44
C LEU A 261 -16.62 -13.28 20.14
N GLY A 262 -15.41 -13.70 19.76
CA GLY A 262 -14.66 -14.80 20.34
C GLY A 262 -13.83 -14.44 21.58
N ARG A 263 -14.02 -13.26 22.18
CA ARG A 263 -13.20 -12.84 23.33
C ARG A 263 -13.43 -13.75 24.56
N PRO A 264 -12.39 -14.01 25.38
CA PRO A 264 -12.57 -14.70 26.65
C PRO A 264 -13.38 -13.80 27.61
N ARG A 265 -14.33 -14.36 28.35
CA ARG A 265 -15.19 -13.59 29.28
C ARG A 265 -14.71 -13.59 30.73
N ALA A 266 -13.80 -14.49 31.08
CA ALA A 266 -13.30 -14.65 32.45
C ALA A 266 -11.84 -15.11 32.43
N VAL A 267 -11.08 -14.67 33.45
CA VAL A 267 -9.72 -15.11 33.72
C VAL A 267 -9.75 -16.56 34.22
N ILE A 268 -8.80 -17.37 33.77
CA ILE A 268 -8.63 -18.76 34.24
C ILE A 268 -7.96 -18.76 35.61
N THR A 269 -8.39 -19.64 36.52
CA THR A 269 -7.74 -19.79 37.84
C THR A 269 -6.34 -20.40 37.72
N LYS A 270 -5.44 -20.09 38.66
CA LYS A 270 -4.06 -20.63 38.63
C LYS A 270 -4.01 -22.16 38.58
N SER A 271 -4.94 -22.84 39.25
CA SER A 271 -5.04 -24.31 39.25
C SER A 271 -5.44 -24.85 37.88
N GLU A 272 -6.42 -24.23 37.22
CA GLU A 272 -6.81 -24.59 35.84
C GLU A 272 -5.69 -24.33 34.84
N TYR A 273 -4.97 -23.22 34.98
CA TYR A 273 -3.80 -22.92 34.15
C TYR A 273 -2.74 -24.00 34.29
N MET A 274 -2.35 -24.37 35.52
CA MET A 274 -1.36 -25.43 35.77
C MET A 274 -1.81 -26.77 35.20
N ARG A 275 -3.10 -27.13 35.35
CA ARG A 275 -3.66 -28.37 34.77
C ARG A 275 -3.55 -28.38 33.24
N ARG A 276 -3.88 -27.28 32.56
CA ARG A 276 -3.79 -27.18 31.10
C ARG A 276 -2.35 -27.16 30.60
N ALA A 277 -1.48 -26.41 31.28
CA ALA A 277 -0.05 -26.40 30.99
C ALA A 277 0.56 -27.80 31.13
N GLN A 278 0.13 -28.60 32.12
CA GLN A 278 0.55 -30.00 32.25
C GLN A 278 0.10 -30.87 31.07
N ILE A 279 -1.13 -30.71 30.56
CA ILE A 279 -1.63 -31.44 29.40
C ILE A 279 -0.80 -31.09 28.15
N ILE A 280 -0.54 -29.79 27.93
CA ILE A 280 0.30 -29.31 26.83
C ILE A 280 1.72 -29.89 26.95
N ALA A 281 2.31 -29.85 28.15
CA ALA A 281 3.66 -30.38 28.39
C ALA A 281 3.75 -31.91 28.18
N GLN A 282 2.73 -32.67 28.58
CA GLN A 282 2.66 -34.11 28.32
C GLN A 282 2.62 -34.40 26.82
N ARG A 283 1.85 -33.62 26.05
CA ARG A 283 1.75 -33.77 24.60
C ARG A 283 3.03 -33.37 23.88
N ALA A 284 3.67 -32.29 24.30
CA ALA A 284 4.98 -31.89 23.77
C ALA A 284 6.00 -33.02 23.94
N LYS A 285 5.98 -33.73 25.08
CA LYS A 285 6.81 -34.94 25.29
C LYS A 285 6.44 -36.09 24.35
N GLN A 286 5.15 -36.35 24.11
CA GLN A 286 4.70 -37.39 23.17
C GLN A 286 5.18 -37.08 21.74
N ILE A 287 5.03 -35.83 21.29
CA ILE A 287 5.50 -35.35 19.98
C ILE A 287 7.01 -35.49 19.87
N ALA A 288 7.76 -35.09 20.90
CA ALA A 288 9.22 -35.24 20.93
C ALA A 288 9.64 -36.72 20.81
N ASN A 289 8.92 -37.63 21.48
CA ASN A 289 9.16 -39.07 21.38
C ASN A 289 8.85 -39.61 19.98
N MET A 290 7.73 -39.20 19.38
CA MET A 290 7.37 -39.56 18.00
C MET A 290 8.38 -39.03 16.99
N LEU A 291 8.88 -37.81 17.18
CA LEU A 291 9.94 -37.23 16.35
C LEU A 291 11.24 -38.03 16.49
N ASN A 292 11.62 -38.43 17.71
CA ASN A 292 12.79 -39.28 17.94
C ASN A 292 12.65 -40.66 17.26
N MET A 293 11.45 -41.24 17.23
CA MET A 293 11.17 -42.47 16.49
C MET A 293 11.31 -42.27 14.98
N LEU A 294 10.73 -41.19 14.43
CA LEU A 294 10.85 -40.87 13.00
C LEU A 294 12.26 -40.49 12.57
N ARG A 295 13.06 -39.92 13.48
CA ARG A 295 14.47 -39.61 13.22
C ARG A 295 15.32 -40.87 13.02
N ARG A 296 14.91 -41.99 13.61
CA ARG A 296 15.56 -43.31 13.47
C ARG A 296 15.04 -44.13 12.27
N GLY A 297 13.90 -43.75 11.70
CA GLY A 297 13.30 -44.46 10.57
C GLY A 297 13.86 -44.00 9.22
N ASP A 298 13.69 -44.84 8.19
CA ASP A 298 14.10 -44.53 6.83
C ASP A 298 13.28 -43.38 6.21
N ARG A 299 13.95 -42.57 5.38
CA ARG A 299 13.37 -41.37 4.73
C ARG A 299 12.48 -41.74 3.53
N ASP A 300 11.39 -42.45 3.81
CA ASP A 300 10.39 -42.86 2.82
C ASP A 300 9.29 -41.81 2.54
N ARG A 301 8.43 -42.07 1.55
CA ARG A 301 7.23 -41.25 1.29
C ARG A 301 6.30 -41.18 2.51
N ARG A 302 6.21 -42.26 3.29
CA ARG A 302 5.46 -42.31 4.57
C ARG A 302 6.10 -41.40 5.63
N TRP A 303 7.43 -41.36 5.69
CA TRP A 303 8.17 -40.47 6.59
C TRP A 303 7.81 -39.00 6.33
N ARG A 304 7.79 -38.56 5.05
CA ARG A 304 7.41 -37.18 4.70
C ARG A 304 5.99 -36.83 5.14
N SER A 305 5.05 -37.75 4.94
CA SER A 305 3.65 -37.56 5.38
C SER A 305 3.53 -37.47 6.90
N ASN A 306 4.20 -38.38 7.63
CA ASN A 306 4.21 -38.38 9.09
C ASN A 306 4.91 -37.15 9.67
N PHE A 307 6.03 -36.72 9.07
CA PHE A 307 6.73 -35.50 9.44
C PHE A 307 5.85 -34.26 9.23
N GLN A 308 5.13 -34.17 8.11
CA GLN A 308 4.16 -33.08 7.89
C GLN A 308 3.01 -33.11 8.89
N LYS A 309 2.53 -34.30 9.31
CA LYS A 309 1.53 -34.41 10.37
C LYS A 309 2.05 -33.90 11.70
N LEU A 310 3.24 -34.34 12.12
CA LEU A 310 3.89 -33.84 13.33
C LEU A 310 4.14 -32.34 13.29
N GLN A 311 4.57 -31.81 12.15
CA GLN A 311 4.74 -30.37 11.99
C GLN A 311 3.41 -29.62 12.19
N ARG A 312 2.28 -30.18 11.73
CA ARG A 312 0.95 -29.60 12.01
C ARG A 312 0.58 -29.72 13.49
N GLU A 313 0.89 -30.85 14.14
CA GLU A 313 0.63 -31.04 15.57
C GLU A 313 1.43 -30.08 16.45
N VAL A 314 2.71 -29.84 16.10
CA VAL A 314 3.53 -28.83 16.77
C VAL A 314 2.92 -27.45 16.59
N ALA A 315 2.54 -27.08 15.36
CA ALA A 315 1.89 -25.79 15.11
C ALA A 315 0.57 -25.62 15.88
N LEU A 316 -0.20 -26.69 16.07
CA LEU A 316 -1.41 -26.66 16.89
C LEU A 316 -1.10 -26.51 18.38
N LEU A 317 -0.02 -27.14 18.85
CA LEU A 317 0.43 -27.06 20.23
C LEU A 317 0.95 -25.65 20.57
N GLU A 318 1.70 -25.03 19.66
CA GLU A 318 2.12 -23.63 19.73
C GLU A 318 0.90 -22.69 19.76
N ASP A 319 -0.11 -22.93 18.91
CA ASP A 319 -1.36 -22.17 18.93
C ASP A 319 -2.09 -22.33 20.29
N ASP A 320 -2.16 -23.55 20.84
CA ASP A 320 -2.79 -23.82 22.13
C ASP A 320 -2.04 -23.15 23.30
N GLU A 321 -0.70 -23.17 23.29
CA GLU A 321 0.16 -22.46 24.26
C GLU A 321 -0.05 -20.95 24.18
N TYR A 322 0.04 -20.37 22.97
CA TYR A 322 -0.17 -18.96 22.73
C TYR A 322 -1.55 -18.49 23.21
N GLN A 323 -2.60 -19.27 22.98
CA GLN A 323 -3.94 -18.97 23.47
C GLN A 323 -4.02 -19.05 25.00
N LEU A 324 -3.33 -20.02 25.63
CA LEU A 324 -3.33 -20.19 27.08
C LEU A 324 -2.63 -19.01 27.78
N GLU A 325 -1.49 -18.55 27.26
CA GLU A 325 -0.75 -17.40 27.79
C GLU A 325 -1.56 -16.10 27.76
N ARG A 326 -2.35 -15.89 26.70
CA ARG A 326 -3.19 -14.68 26.57
C ARG A 326 -4.33 -14.60 27.59
N VAL A 327 -4.78 -15.74 28.10
CA VAL A 327 -5.93 -15.81 29.02
C VAL A 327 -5.49 -15.72 30.49
N PHE A 328 -4.21 -15.96 30.78
CA PHE A 328 -3.66 -15.87 32.14
C PHE A 328 -2.62 -14.74 32.24
N PRO A 329 -2.96 -13.59 32.83
CA PRO A 329 -2.01 -12.50 33.00
C PRO A 329 -0.91 -12.92 33.99
N GLN A 330 0.32 -13.08 33.51
CA GLN A 330 1.49 -13.36 34.35
C GLN A 330 2.09 -12.04 34.87
N GLY A 331 2.47 -12.01 36.15
CA GLY A 331 3.18 -10.87 36.77
C GLY A 331 2.42 -10.17 37.91
N GLU A 332 3.07 -9.20 38.53
CA GLU A 332 2.60 -8.45 39.71
C GLU A 332 1.41 -7.52 39.36
N ASP A 333 1.38 -6.97 38.13
CA ASP A 333 0.30 -6.10 37.61
C ASP A 333 -0.76 -6.86 36.78
N GLY A 334 -1.13 -8.07 37.20
CA GLY A 334 -1.98 -8.97 36.40
C GLY A 334 -3.36 -8.38 36.05
N GLU A 335 -3.98 -7.62 36.96
CA GLU A 335 -5.30 -7.02 36.76
C GLU A 335 -5.30 -5.92 35.71
N VAL A 336 -4.30 -5.02 35.74
CA VAL A 336 -4.17 -3.92 34.77
C VAL A 336 -3.92 -4.47 33.37
N ARG A 337 -3.05 -5.48 33.24
CA ARG A 337 -2.80 -6.16 31.96
C ARG A 337 -4.07 -6.81 31.41
N TRP A 338 -4.89 -7.41 32.27
CA TRP A 338 -6.17 -7.98 31.87
C TRP A 338 -7.18 -6.94 31.38
N VAL A 339 -7.28 -5.80 32.08
CA VAL A 339 -8.16 -4.69 31.65
C VAL A 339 -7.71 -4.13 30.30
N LEU A 340 -6.40 -3.91 30.11
CA LEU A 340 -5.85 -3.46 28.82
C LEU A 340 -6.09 -4.49 27.70
N PHE A 341 -5.93 -5.78 28.01
CA PHE A 341 -6.22 -6.87 27.09
C PHE A 341 -7.71 -6.89 26.67
N MET A 342 -8.62 -6.71 27.62
CA MET A 342 -10.06 -6.59 27.34
C MET A 342 -10.41 -5.35 26.53
N LEU A 343 -9.82 -4.20 26.88
CA LEU A 343 -9.99 -2.95 26.15
C LEU A 343 -9.55 -3.11 24.68
N GLY A 344 -8.48 -3.86 24.41
CA GLY A 344 -8.05 -4.21 23.05
C GLY A 344 -9.15 -4.89 22.23
N PHE A 345 -9.94 -5.81 22.81
CA PHE A 345 -11.06 -6.43 22.11
C PHE A 345 -12.19 -5.44 21.83
N TYR A 346 -12.51 -4.54 22.76
CA TYR A 346 -13.51 -3.49 22.51
C TYR A 346 -13.08 -2.53 21.40
N VAL A 347 -11.80 -2.16 21.37
CA VAL A 347 -11.21 -1.38 20.26
C VAL A 347 -11.33 -2.14 18.94
N LEU A 348 -11.04 -3.45 18.91
CA LEU A 348 -11.24 -4.29 17.72
C LEU A 348 -12.72 -4.35 17.29
N GLY A 349 -13.66 -4.39 18.23
CA GLY A 349 -15.09 -4.34 17.95
C GLY A 349 -15.50 -3.02 17.28
N PHE A 350 -15.01 -1.89 17.79
CA PHE A 350 -15.22 -0.57 17.18
C PHE A 350 -14.56 -0.48 15.79
N MET A 351 -13.32 -0.93 15.66
CA MET A 351 -12.58 -0.97 14.40
C MET A 351 -13.26 -1.88 13.37
N SER A 352 -13.93 -2.95 13.80
CA SER A 352 -14.74 -3.79 12.92
C SER A 352 -15.92 -3.04 12.33
N PHE A 353 -16.70 -2.34 13.16
CA PHE A 353 -17.81 -1.52 12.70
C PHE A 353 -17.34 -0.41 11.73
N ALA A 354 -16.32 0.35 12.13
CA ALA A 354 -15.71 1.38 11.28
C ALA A 354 -15.16 0.78 9.97
N GLY A 355 -14.52 -0.38 10.06
CA GLY A 355 -13.98 -1.12 8.92
C GLY A 355 -15.05 -1.52 7.92
N PHE A 356 -16.20 -2.04 8.36
CA PHE A 356 -17.34 -2.34 7.46
C PHE A 356 -17.85 -1.08 6.76
N CYS A 357 -18.02 0.04 7.49
CA CYS A 357 -18.42 1.31 6.90
C CYS A 357 -17.42 1.77 5.84
N LEU A 358 -16.11 1.70 6.13
CA LEU A 358 -15.05 2.05 5.19
C LEU A 358 -15.01 1.12 3.97
N SER A 359 -15.18 -0.20 4.15
CA SER A 359 -15.23 -1.15 3.02
C SER A 359 -16.38 -0.82 2.08
N ILE A 360 -17.58 -0.59 2.64
CA ILE A 360 -18.78 -0.27 1.86
C ILE A 360 -18.59 1.06 1.14
N ALA A 361 -18.06 2.08 1.82
CA ALA A 361 -17.76 3.37 1.22
C ALA A 361 -16.76 3.26 0.06
N TRP A 362 -15.71 2.44 0.21
CA TRP A 362 -14.75 2.16 -0.86
C TRP A 362 -15.41 1.47 -2.06
N VAL A 363 -16.20 0.42 -1.84
CA VAL A 363 -16.91 -0.28 -2.92
C VAL A 363 -17.88 0.65 -3.64
N ALA A 364 -18.67 1.44 -2.89
CA ALA A 364 -19.59 2.42 -3.46
C ALA A 364 -18.87 3.47 -4.31
N HIS A 365 -17.74 3.99 -3.81
CA HIS A 365 -16.92 4.96 -4.53
C HIS A 365 -16.34 4.38 -5.83
N ILE A 366 -15.82 3.15 -5.78
CA ILE A 366 -15.31 2.46 -6.97
C ILE A 366 -16.42 2.31 -8.03
N ILE A 367 -17.62 1.88 -7.62
CA ILE A 367 -18.73 1.64 -8.55
C ILE A 367 -19.27 2.96 -9.13
N ALA A 368 -19.39 4.02 -8.31
CA ALA A 368 -20.00 5.28 -8.74
C ALA A 368 -19.05 6.19 -9.53
N TYR A 369 -17.78 6.25 -9.13
CA TYR A 369 -16.81 7.21 -9.65
C TYR A 369 -15.82 6.59 -10.65
N MET A 370 -15.32 5.38 -10.40
CA MET A 370 -14.20 4.80 -11.17
C MET A 370 -14.64 3.88 -12.32
N LEU A 371 -15.75 3.16 -12.16
CA LEU A 371 -16.17 2.12 -13.10
C LEU A 371 -16.80 2.67 -14.40
N PRO A 372 -17.66 3.70 -14.37
CA PRO A 372 -18.24 4.27 -15.58
C PRO A 372 -17.25 5.22 -16.28
N PRO A 373 -17.24 5.30 -17.64
CA PRO A 373 -16.38 6.23 -18.37
C PRO A 373 -16.69 7.71 -18.08
N THR A 374 -17.92 8.00 -17.67
CA THR A 374 -18.34 9.30 -17.13
C THR A 374 -18.81 9.08 -15.70
N PRO A 375 -18.15 9.66 -14.68
CA PRO A 375 -18.48 9.39 -13.28
C PRO A 375 -19.94 9.77 -12.99
N LEU A 376 -20.68 8.88 -12.31
CA LEU A 376 -22.08 9.14 -11.96
C LEU A 376 -22.17 10.18 -10.83
N HIS A 377 -21.31 10.04 -9.83
CA HIS A 377 -21.22 10.96 -8.69
C HIS A 377 -19.81 10.89 -8.06
N PRO A 378 -19.16 12.04 -7.73
CA PRO A 378 -17.81 12.06 -7.15
C PRO A 378 -17.71 11.63 -5.67
N LEU A 379 -18.86 11.42 -5.00
CA LEU A 379 -19.08 10.76 -3.69
C LEU A 379 -18.03 11.10 -2.61
N LEU A 380 -16.98 10.29 -2.47
CA LEU A 380 -15.97 10.51 -1.42
C LEU A 380 -15.16 11.78 -1.66
N ASN A 381 -14.95 12.17 -2.93
CA ASN A 381 -14.30 13.44 -3.25
C ASN A 381 -15.10 14.63 -2.69
N ASP A 382 -16.42 14.63 -2.88
CA ASP A 382 -17.31 15.68 -2.36
C ASP A 382 -17.38 15.66 -0.83
N MET A 383 -17.34 14.46 -0.24
CA MET A 383 -17.27 14.33 1.21
C MET A 383 -16.00 14.99 1.75
N PHE A 384 -14.82 14.74 1.15
CA PHE A 384 -13.57 15.34 1.61
C PHE A 384 -13.52 16.85 1.40
N THR A 385 -14.01 17.36 0.26
CA THR A 385 -14.10 18.81 0.03
C THR A 385 -15.08 19.48 0.99
N ALA A 386 -16.20 18.83 1.32
CA ALA A 386 -17.14 19.32 2.32
C ALA A 386 -16.51 19.35 3.73
N LEU A 387 -15.74 18.32 4.11
CA LEU A 387 -15.04 18.31 5.40
C LEU A 387 -13.97 19.41 5.49
N ASP A 388 -13.23 19.65 4.41
CA ASP A 388 -12.24 20.73 4.34
C ASP A 388 -12.89 22.11 4.45
N SER A 389 -14.14 22.26 3.99
CA SER A 389 -14.87 23.53 4.15
C SER A 389 -15.21 23.87 5.61
N VAL A 390 -15.34 22.85 6.48
CA VAL A 390 -15.56 23.03 7.93
C VAL A 390 -14.23 23.31 8.63
N PHE A 391 -13.22 22.48 8.38
CA PHE A 391 -11.87 22.68 8.86
C PHE A 391 -10.87 22.01 7.90
N PRO A 392 -9.87 22.73 7.35
CA PRO A 392 -8.97 22.19 6.33
C PRO A 392 -8.18 20.93 6.71
N LEU A 393 -8.05 20.63 8.01
CA LEU A 393 -7.38 19.40 8.45
C LEU A 393 -8.32 18.18 8.45
N PHE A 394 -9.63 18.38 8.52
CA PHE A 394 -10.57 17.27 8.67
C PHE A 394 -10.74 16.46 7.40
N GLY A 395 -10.79 17.08 6.21
CA GLY A 395 -10.83 16.33 4.96
C GLY A 395 -9.52 15.61 4.71
N VAL A 396 -8.37 16.26 4.93
CA VAL A 396 -7.04 15.62 4.84
C VAL A 396 -6.90 14.44 5.82
N ALA A 397 -7.33 14.60 7.07
CA ALA A 397 -7.26 13.53 8.08
C ALA A 397 -8.19 12.36 7.74
N ALA A 398 -9.41 12.65 7.28
CA ALA A 398 -10.33 11.62 6.79
C ALA A 398 -9.74 10.90 5.58
N PHE A 399 -9.17 11.64 4.63
CA PHE A 399 -8.48 11.09 3.47
C PHE A 399 -7.31 10.18 3.87
N ALA A 400 -6.49 10.61 4.84
CA ALA A 400 -5.42 9.78 5.40
C ALA A 400 -5.94 8.49 6.04
N ALA A 401 -7.08 8.54 6.74
CA ALA A 401 -7.71 7.34 7.31
C ALA A 401 -8.16 6.35 6.21
N PHE A 402 -8.73 6.84 5.11
CA PHE A 402 -9.10 5.99 3.96
C PHE A 402 -7.88 5.35 3.29
N CYS A 403 -6.77 6.09 3.11
CA CYS A 403 -5.53 5.55 2.56
C CYS A 403 -4.87 4.51 3.50
N LEU A 404 -4.80 4.80 4.81
CA LEU A 404 -4.28 3.86 5.81
C LEU A 404 -5.14 2.61 5.92
N TYR A 405 -6.45 2.74 5.75
CA TYR A 405 -7.35 1.61 5.74
C TYR A 405 -7.04 0.66 4.57
N LEU A 406 -6.83 1.18 3.35
CA LEU A 406 -6.39 0.36 2.22
C LEU A 406 -5.05 -0.33 2.46
N MET A 407 -4.09 0.37 3.08
CA MET A 407 -2.81 -0.22 3.45
C MET A 407 -2.99 -1.38 4.44
N SER A 408 -3.80 -1.16 5.48
CA SER A 408 -4.12 -2.17 6.49
C SER A 408 -4.82 -3.40 5.89
N VAL A 409 -5.74 -3.15 4.96
CA VAL A 409 -6.45 -4.18 4.20
C VAL A 409 -5.49 -5.02 3.34
N ALA A 410 -4.58 -4.38 2.62
CA ALA A 410 -3.60 -5.05 1.78
C ALA A 410 -2.59 -5.86 2.62
N MET A 411 -2.09 -5.30 3.74
CA MET A 411 -1.24 -6.00 4.69
C MET A 411 -1.92 -7.24 5.26
N LYS A 412 -3.17 -7.11 5.72
CA LYS A 412 -3.92 -8.23 6.30
C LYS A 412 -4.24 -9.29 5.23
N GLY A 413 -4.56 -8.87 4.01
CA GLY A 413 -4.67 -9.76 2.85
C GLY A 413 -3.40 -10.59 2.64
N ASN A 414 -2.23 -9.94 2.66
CA ASN A 414 -0.94 -10.61 2.56
C ASN A 414 -0.72 -11.62 3.71
N PHE A 415 -1.08 -11.26 4.95
CA PHE A 415 -0.93 -12.16 6.11
C PHE A 415 -1.86 -13.37 6.08
N LEU A 416 -3.11 -13.19 5.61
CA LEU A 416 -4.06 -14.29 5.47
C LEU A 416 -3.68 -15.22 4.32
N MET A 417 -3.25 -14.64 3.21
CA MET A 417 -2.99 -15.36 1.97
C MET A 417 -1.53 -15.82 1.96
N GLY A 418 -1.24 -16.88 2.72
CA GLY A 418 -0.04 -17.70 2.52
C GLY A 418 -0.15 -18.45 1.19
N LEU A 419 0.06 -17.75 0.07
CA LEU A 419 -0.08 -18.29 -1.27
C LEU A 419 1.08 -19.23 -1.62
N ASN A 420 0.77 -20.42 -2.14
CA ASN A 420 1.65 -21.13 -3.07
C ASN A 420 1.39 -20.56 -4.47
N PHE A 421 1.90 -19.36 -4.77
CA PHE A 421 1.69 -18.77 -6.08
C PHE A 421 2.72 -19.34 -7.05
N LEU A 422 2.32 -20.33 -7.87
CA LEU A 422 2.97 -21.01 -9.00
C LEU A 422 4.46 -21.47 -8.86
N ILE A 423 5.32 -20.73 -8.16
CA ILE A 423 6.76 -20.96 -7.99
C ILE A 423 7.23 -20.66 -6.55
N ILE A 424 6.56 -19.78 -5.78
CA ILE A 424 7.00 -19.36 -4.42
C ILE A 424 6.00 -19.83 -3.36
N LYS A 425 6.50 -20.52 -2.34
CA LYS A 425 5.74 -20.88 -1.13
C LYS A 425 5.80 -19.70 -0.16
N LEU A 426 4.76 -18.88 -0.13
CA LEU A 426 4.66 -17.77 0.81
C LEU A 426 4.17 -18.28 2.17
N TYR A 427 4.95 -18.01 3.22
CA TYR A 427 4.60 -18.41 4.58
C TYR A 427 3.65 -17.38 5.20
N PRO A 428 2.48 -17.82 5.72
CA PRO A 428 1.55 -16.92 6.40
C PRO A 428 2.19 -16.37 7.69
N MET A 429 1.92 -15.11 8.00
CA MET A 429 2.37 -14.52 9.26
C MET A 429 1.49 -14.97 10.43
N ARG A 430 2.12 -15.42 11.50
CA ARG A 430 1.50 -15.83 12.77
C ARG A 430 2.10 -15.03 13.93
N PRO A 431 1.28 -14.53 14.86
CA PRO A 431 1.79 -13.92 16.08
C PRO A 431 2.70 -14.89 16.83
N GLY A 432 3.86 -14.42 17.31
CA GLY A 432 4.82 -15.21 18.10
C GLY A 432 5.54 -16.36 17.39
N ALA A 433 5.26 -16.63 16.10
CA ALA A 433 5.75 -17.83 15.41
C ALA A 433 6.35 -17.55 14.02
N THR A 434 6.68 -16.30 13.68
CA THR A 434 7.28 -15.98 12.37
C THR A 434 8.80 -15.87 12.42
N MET A 435 9.46 -16.71 11.63
CA MET A 435 10.90 -16.64 11.39
C MET A 435 11.24 -15.37 10.60
N MET A 436 12.44 -14.80 10.83
CA MET A 436 12.87 -13.56 10.16
C MET A 436 12.90 -13.66 8.63
N SER A 437 13.20 -14.82 8.04
CA SER A 437 13.15 -15.02 6.58
C SER A 437 11.75 -14.81 6.01
N SER A 438 10.74 -15.39 6.66
CA SER A 438 9.33 -15.22 6.28
C SER A 438 8.85 -13.80 6.53
N PHE A 439 9.37 -13.13 7.56
CA PHE A 439 9.09 -11.73 7.83
C PHE A 439 9.61 -10.84 6.69
N LEU A 440 10.87 -11.01 6.29
CA LEU A 440 11.51 -10.26 5.20
C LEU A 440 10.75 -10.38 3.88
N VAL A 441 10.35 -11.59 3.48
CA VAL A 441 9.58 -11.80 2.24
C VAL A 441 8.23 -11.08 2.29
N ASN A 442 7.50 -11.22 3.39
CA ASN A 442 6.22 -10.54 3.55
C ASN A 442 6.35 -9.02 3.58
N THR A 443 7.40 -8.48 4.22
CA THR A 443 7.70 -7.04 4.18
C THR A 443 8.06 -6.58 2.77
N ALA A 444 8.78 -7.38 1.98
CA ALA A 444 9.06 -7.06 0.58
C ALA A 444 7.77 -6.95 -0.25
N LEU A 445 6.83 -7.89 -0.09
CA LEU A 445 5.53 -7.84 -0.77
C LEU A 445 4.72 -6.60 -0.38
N ILE A 446 4.72 -6.24 0.90
CA ILE A 446 4.07 -5.02 1.43
C ILE A 446 4.70 -3.76 0.84
N LEU A 447 6.02 -3.73 0.73
CA LEU A 447 6.73 -2.60 0.15
C LEU A 447 6.45 -2.47 -1.36
N VAL A 448 6.38 -3.58 -2.09
CA VAL A 448 6.04 -3.62 -3.53
C VAL A 448 4.60 -3.19 -3.82
N MET A 449 3.63 -3.52 -2.96
CA MET A 449 2.23 -3.09 -3.16
C MET A 449 2.01 -1.60 -2.84
N SER A 450 2.83 -0.99 -1.98
CA SER A 450 2.61 0.39 -1.52
C SER A 450 2.51 1.46 -2.64
N PRO A 451 3.30 1.41 -3.74
CA PRO A 451 3.15 2.35 -4.85
C PRO A 451 1.85 2.16 -5.64
N ALA A 452 1.35 0.93 -5.73
CA ALA A 452 0.08 0.65 -6.39
C ALA A 452 -1.10 1.20 -5.57
N ILE A 453 -1.02 1.17 -4.24
CA ILE A 453 -2.02 1.80 -3.36
C ILE A 453 -2.06 3.31 -3.62
N VAL A 454 -0.90 3.97 -3.67
CA VAL A 454 -0.82 5.40 -3.97
C VAL A 454 -1.39 5.71 -5.35
N GLN A 455 -1.04 4.92 -6.36
CA GLN A 455 -1.55 5.08 -7.72
C GLN A 455 -3.08 4.90 -7.78
N PHE A 456 -3.61 3.88 -7.10
CA PHE A 456 -5.04 3.64 -7.00
C PHE A 456 -5.77 4.79 -6.32
N CYS A 457 -5.25 5.29 -5.21
CA CYS A 457 -5.79 6.46 -4.53
C CYS A 457 -5.73 7.71 -5.43
N ALA A 458 -4.66 7.90 -6.21
CA ALA A 458 -4.51 9.05 -7.10
C ALA A 458 -5.57 9.05 -8.21
N GLN A 459 -5.94 7.88 -8.71
CA GLN A 459 -7.05 7.74 -9.66
C GLN A 459 -8.41 7.91 -8.96
N ALA A 460 -8.61 7.25 -7.82
CA ALA A 460 -9.88 7.29 -7.08
C ALA A 460 -10.25 8.70 -6.59
N PHE A 461 -9.25 9.52 -6.27
CA PHE A 461 -9.46 10.86 -5.70
C PHE A 461 -8.92 11.97 -6.58
N ALA A 462 -9.03 11.81 -7.91
CA ALA A 462 -8.50 12.78 -8.88
C ALA A 462 -9.07 14.21 -8.71
N VAL A 463 -10.33 14.35 -8.25
CA VAL A 463 -10.94 15.66 -8.00
C VAL A 463 -10.37 16.30 -6.72
N TYR A 464 -10.30 15.53 -5.64
CA TYR A 464 -9.84 16.02 -4.35
C TYR A 464 -8.33 16.32 -4.35
N ALA A 465 -7.53 15.46 -4.98
CA ALA A 465 -6.09 15.56 -5.04
C ALA A 465 -5.56 16.34 -6.25
N ASN A 466 -6.41 17.14 -6.90
CA ASN A 466 -6.02 17.92 -8.06
C ASN A 466 -4.89 18.90 -7.72
N GLY A 467 -3.91 19.03 -8.62
CA GLY A 467 -2.74 19.89 -8.45
C GLY A 467 -1.66 19.33 -7.52
N THR A 468 -1.80 18.09 -7.04
CA THR A 468 -0.72 17.39 -6.31
C THR A 468 0.36 16.87 -7.25
N SER A 469 1.59 16.80 -6.74
CA SER A 469 2.73 16.35 -7.54
C SER A 469 2.58 14.91 -8.00
N ILE A 470 2.00 14.06 -7.15
CA ILE A 470 1.79 12.64 -7.47
C ILE A 470 0.68 12.42 -8.50
N PHE A 471 -0.35 13.27 -8.50
CA PHE A 471 -1.40 13.24 -9.52
C PHE A 471 -0.84 13.61 -10.89
N ASP A 472 0.06 14.60 -10.97
CA ASP A 472 0.74 14.93 -12.22
C ASP A 472 1.57 13.77 -12.77
N VAL A 473 2.25 13.02 -11.90
CA VAL A 473 3.01 11.83 -12.31
C VAL A 473 2.07 10.75 -12.83
N PHE A 474 1.09 10.31 -12.04
CA PHE A 474 0.26 9.16 -12.42
C PHE A 474 -0.85 9.49 -13.44
N GLY A 475 -1.54 10.61 -13.27
CA GLY A 475 -2.64 11.05 -14.12
C GLY A 475 -2.15 11.59 -15.46
N ASN A 476 -1.12 12.45 -15.46
CA ASN A 476 -0.67 13.10 -16.69
C ASN A 476 0.45 12.34 -17.41
N GLN A 477 1.28 11.54 -16.75
CA GLN A 477 2.38 10.84 -17.44
C GLN A 477 2.10 9.33 -17.57
N VAL A 478 1.86 8.63 -16.47
CA VAL A 478 1.73 7.16 -16.47
C VAL A 478 0.51 6.68 -17.26
N MET A 479 -0.64 7.37 -17.17
CA MET A 479 -1.87 6.99 -17.90
C MET A 479 -1.71 7.01 -19.43
N TYR A 480 -0.77 7.80 -19.96
CA TYR A 480 -0.55 7.95 -21.40
C TYR A 480 0.71 7.23 -21.92
N LEU A 481 1.35 6.42 -21.08
CA LEU A 481 2.58 5.70 -21.42
C LEU A 481 2.29 4.54 -22.41
N ILE A 482 3.14 4.37 -23.42
CA ILE A 482 2.95 3.31 -24.43
C ILE A 482 2.92 1.94 -23.74
N GLY A 483 2.02 1.04 -24.15
CA GLY A 483 1.81 -0.26 -23.51
C GLY A 483 0.94 -0.18 -22.25
N LEU A 484 1.35 0.58 -21.23
CA LEU A 484 0.61 0.68 -19.95
C LEU A 484 -0.72 1.42 -20.07
N LYS A 485 -0.84 2.36 -21.02
CA LYS A 485 -2.08 3.10 -21.31
C LYS A 485 -3.29 2.19 -21.47
N TYR A 486 -3.14 1.04 -22.11
CA TYR A 486 -4.26 0.13 -22.33
C TYR A 486 -4.75 -0.48 -21.02
N ILE A 487 -3.84 -0.85 -20.13
CA ILE A 487 -4.19 -1.47 -18.85
C ILE A 487 -5.02 -0.50 -17.98
N TYR A 488 -4.60 0.76 -17.94
CA TYR A 488 -5.28 1.79 -17.15
C TYR A 488 -6.55 2.32 -17.82
N ASN A 489 -6.57 2.55 -19.14
CA ASN A 489 -7.76 3.06 -19.82
C ASN A 489 -8.91 2.05 -19.84
N PHE A 490 -8.61 0.75 -19.91
CA PHE A 490 -9.63 -0.30 -19.86
C PHE A 490 -9.98 -0.71 -18.42
N ASN A 491 -9.42 -0.06 -17.40
CA ASN A 491 -9.67 -0.36 -15.98
C ASN A 491 -9.52 -1.86 -15.63
N ILE A 492 -8.61 -2.58 -16.32
CA ILE A 492 -8.49 -4.05 -16.22
C ILE A 492 -8.20 -4.46 -14.76
N PHE A 493 -7.27 -3.76 -14.11
CA PHE A 493 -6.92 -4.05 -12.72
C PHE A 493 -8.08 -3.79 -11.75
N LEU A 494 -8.91 -2.78 -12.03
CA LEU A 494 -10.06 -2.43 -11.19
C LEU A 494 -11.14 -3.53 -11.25
N TYR A 495 -11.48 -3.99 -12.47
CA TYR A 495 -12.43 -5.09 -12.65
C TYR A 495 -11.94 -6.38 -12.01
N ALA A 496 -10.65 -6.70 -12.17
CA ALA A 496 -10.04 -7.88 -11.55
C ALA A 496 -10.09 -7.82 -10.01
N MET A 497 -9.76 -6.66 -9.43
CA MET A 497 -9.85 -6.46 -7.97
C MET A 497 -11.29 -6.65 -7.48
N LEU A 498 -12.29 -6.03 -8.13
CA LEU A 498 -13.70 -6.18 -7.76
C LEU A 498 -14.18 -7.64 -7.85
N ALA A 499 -13.76 -8.37 -8.88
CA ALA A 499 -14.09 -9.79 -9.01
C ALA A 499 -13.55 -10.62 -7.83
N ILE A 500 -12.32 -10.33 -7.37
CA ILE A 500 -11.72 -10.98 -6.20
C ILE A 500 -12.42 -10.56 -4.90
N VAL A 501 -12.83 -9.30 -4.78
CA VAL A 501 -13.64 -8.82 -3.63
C VAL A 501 -14.94 -9.62 -3.53
N VAL A 502 -15.66 -9.80 -4.64
CA VAL A 502 -16.91 -10.56 -4.66
C VAL A 502 -16.67 -12.05 -4.37
N LEU A 503 -15.64 -12.66 -4.98
CA LEU A 503 -15.32 -14.06 -4.74
C LEU A 503 -14.93 -14.31 -3.27
N SER A 504 -14.10 -13.44 -2.71
CA SER A 504 -13.63 -13.56 -1.33
C SER A 504 -14.75 -13.31 -0.32
N SER A 505 -15.67 -12.37 -0.58
CA SER A 505 -16.81 -12.12 0.30
C SER A 505 -17.77 -13.30 0.33
N ILE A 506 -18.06 -13.94 -0.82
CA ILE A 506 -18.84 -15.19 -0.90
C ILE A 506 -18.12 -16.30 -0.13
N PHE A 507 -16.83 -16.48 -0.35
CA PHE A 507 -16.05 -17.51 0.34
C PHE A 507 -16.05 -17.32 1.87
N LEU A 508 -15.90 -16.09 2.34
CA LEU A 508 -15.93 -15.75 3.76
C LEU A 508 -17.32 -15.95 4.38
N ALA A 509 -18.39 -15.65 3.64
CA ALA A 509 -19.76 -15.93 4.07
C ALA A 509 -20.01 -17.44 4.24
N LEU A 510 -19.46 -18.26 3.34
CA LEU A 510 -19.61 -19.73 3.37
C LEU A 510 -18.73 -20.42 4.43
N ARG A 511 -17.57 -19.85 4.77
CA ARG A 511 -16.58 -20.50 5.67
C ARG A 511 -17.04 -20.58 7.14
N GLY A 512 -18.16 -19.95 7.51
CA GLY A 512 -18.71 -19.99 8.86
C GLY A 512 -17.90 -19.19 9.89
N LYS A 513 -18.46 -18.96 11.07
CA LYS A 513 -17.80 -18.19 12.14
C LYS A 513 -16.56 -18.94 12.64
N ARG A 514 -15.41 -18.27 12.71
CA ARG A 514 -14.30 -18.70 13.58
C ARG A 514 -14.74 -18.43 15.01
N VAL A 515 -15.48 -19.37 15.59
CA VAL A 515 -15.83 -19.33 17.01
C VAL A 515 -14.54 -19.53 17.79
N TRP A 516 -14.33 -18.76 18.85
CA TRP A 516 -13.40 -19.13 19.90
C TRP A 516 -13.94 -20.41 20.50
N LYS A 517 -13.56 -21.54 19.89
CA LYS A 517 -13.81 -22.83 20.50
C LYS A 517 -12.93 -22.80 21.75
N ARG A 518 -13.60 -22.70 22.89
CA ARG A 518 -13.17 -23.35 24.13
C ARG A 518 -13.15 -24.85 23.78
N ARG A 519 -12.17 -25.24 22.95
CA ARG A 519 -12.05 -26.59 22.45
C ARG A 519 -11.75 -27.36 23.71
N ASP A 520 -12.64 -28.29 24.07
CA ASP A 520 -12.25 -29.22 25.10
C ASP A 520 -10.93 -29.83 24.62
N PRO A 521 -9.88 -29.86 25.45
CA PRO A 521 -8.61 -30.46 25.07
C PRO A 521 -8.76 -31.93 24.63
N MET A 522 -9.94 -32.53 24.79
CA MET A 522 -10.32 -33.85 24.30
C MET A 522 -11.11 -33.81 22.97
N GLU A 523 -11.98 -32.83 22.72
CA GLU A 523 -12.82 -32.74 21.50
C GLU A 523 -12.03 -32.40 20.23
N ALA A 524 -10.90 -31.71 20.34
CA ALA A 524 -10.02 -31.49 19.19
C ALA A 524 -9.37 -32.80 18.70
N TYR A 525 -9.42 -33.86 19.52
CA TYR A 525 -8.63 -35.08 19.36
C TYR A 525 -9.43 -36.37 19.52
N SER A 526 -10.77 -36.29 19.54
CA SER A 526 -11.67 -37.47 19.45
C SER A 526 -11.74 -38.09 18.04
N MET A 527 -10.83 -37.71 17.13
CA MET A 527 -10.64 -38.39 15.83
C MET A 527 -9.47 -39.40 15.88
N ILE A 528 -9.17 -39.91 17.07
CA ILE A 528 -8.29 -41.06 17.24
C ILE A 528 -9.11 -42.11 17.98
N ASP A 529 -10.04 -42.73 17.25
CA ASP A 529 -10.45 -44.12 17.42
C ASP A 529 -10.68 -44.69 16.01
#